data_AF-A0A151WZ88-F1
#
_entry.id   AF-A0A151WZ88-F1
#
_cell.length_a   1.000
_cell.length_b   1.000
_cell.length_c   1.000
_cell.angle_alpha   90.00
_cell.angle_beta   90.00
_cell.angle_gamma   90.00
#
_symmetry.space_group_name_H-M   'P 1'
#
loop_
_entity.id
_entity.type
_entity.pdbx_description
1 polymer ?
#
loop_
_entity_poly.entity_id
_entity_poly.type
_entity_poly.pdbx_seq_one_letter_code
_entity_poly.pdbx_strand_id
1 'polypeptide(L)'
;MSGFKALGGVLRMKNGRVACNVMWDEYEEPMPLFDDFVKQLQCPEIDLESDMVAVGTILNEKPQLLTDQEQRYGLNLYNRSEFHCFSNYEAGGQFISDTTPDTTEYEGYFNVAEQMNLIEDVTSV
;
A
#
# COMPACT_ATOMS: atom_id res chain seq x y z
N MET A 1 -16.89 15.31 -18.92
CA MET A 1 -16.33 13.95 -18.80
C MET A 1 -15.02 14.08 -18.06
N SER A 2 -14.94 13.58 -16.83
CA SER A 2 -13.65 13.47 -16.12
C SER A 2 -12.97 12.23 -16.67
N GLY A 3 -11.92 12.41 -17.50
CA GLY A 3 -11.10 11.28 -17.94
C GLY A 3 -10.43 10.60 -16.75
N PHE A 4 -10.11 9.32 -16.91
CA PHE A 4 -9.28 8.60 -15.96
C PHE A 4 -7.92 9.30 -15.84
N LYS A 5 -7.44 9.51 -14.61
CA LYS A 5 -6.16 10.14 -14.28
C LYS A 5 -5.44 9.27 -13.25
N ALA A 6 -4.15 9.06 -13.49
CA ALA A 6 -3.25 8.46 -12.54
C ALA A 6 -2.11 9.42 -12.18
N LEU A 7 -1.68 9.34 -10.93
CA LEU A 7 -0.43 9.91 -10.46
C LEU A 7 0.52 8.75 -10.14
N GLY A 8 1.78 8.89 -10.50
CA GLY A 8 2.85 7.99 -10.07
C GLY A 8 3.96 8.82 -9.42
N GLY A 9 4.64 8.23 -8.44
CA GLY A 9 5.73 8.93 -7.79
C GLY A 9 6.13 8.35 -6.46
N VAL A 10 6.65 9.23 -5.61
CA VAL A 10 7.25 8.91 -4.33
C VAL A 10 6.59 9.70 -3.22
N LEU A 11 6.31 9.04 -2.11
CA LEU A 11 5.87 9.62 -0.85
C LEU A 11 6.94 9.37 0.20
N ARG A 12 7.48 10.43 0.79
CA ARG A 12 8.50 10.37 1.84
C ARG A 12 7.86 10.70 3.19
N MET A 13 7.98 9.80 4.15
CA MET A 13 7.48 9.95 5.52
C MET A 13 8.66 10.25 6.44
N LYS A 14 8.63 11.39 7.14
CA LYS A 14 9.82 11.91 7.86
C LYS A 14 9.81 11.65 9.37
N ASN A 15 8.64 11.41 9.94
CA ASN A 15 8.43 11.26 11.37
C ASN A 15 7.15 10.46 11.65
N GLY A 16 7.01 9.95 12.88
CA GLY A 16 5.85 9.22 13.35
C GLY A 16 6.00 7.71 13.20
N ARG A 17 4.89 7.04 12.95
CA ARG A 17 4.78 5.59 12.84
C ARG A 17 3.83 5.21 11.72
N VAL A 18 4.20 4.21 10.95
CA VAL A 18 3.38 3.70 9.84
C VAL A 18 2.99 2.26 10.06
N ALA A 19 1.85 1.87 9.50
CA ALA A 19 1.45 0.48 9.42
C ALA A 19 1.63 -0.03 7.99
N CYS A 20 2.22 -1.22 7.87
CA CYS A 20 2.45 -1.88 6.59
C CYS A 20 1.83 -3.29 6.60
N ASN A 21 1.37 -3.76 5.45
CA ASN A 21 1.13 -5.19 5.24
C ASN A 21 2.45 -5.87 4.84
N VAL A 22 2.74 -7.01 5.46
CA VAL A 22 3.88 -7.86 5.12
C VAL A 22 3.39 -9.31 5.04
N MET A 23 3.89 -10.07 4.07
CA MET A 23 3.63 -11.51 4.02
C MET A 23 4.34 -12.22 5.18
N TRP A 24 3.80 -13.35 5.64
CA TRP A 24 4.53 -14.18 6.60
C TRP A 24 5.77 -14.79 5.96
N ASP A 25 6.83 -14.93 6.76
CA ASP A 25 8.03 -15.68 6.38
C ASP A 25 7.71 -17.14 6.04
N GLU A 26 6.74 -17.72 6.76
CA GLU A 26 6.21 -19.05 6.53
C GLU A 26 4.73 -18.94 6.12
N TYR A 27 4.41 -19.37 4.90
CA TYR A 27 3.03 -19.49 4.42
C TYR A 27 2.73 -20.94 4.04
N GLU A 28 1.49 -21.36 4.24
CA GLU A 28 1.06 -22.72 3.89
C GLU A 28 0.72 -22.83 2.39
N GLU A 29 1.10 -23.96 1.78
CA GLU A 29 0.66 -24.33 0.43
C GLU A 29 -0.40 -25.45 0.49
N PRO A 30 -1.45 -25.40 -0.35
CA PRO A 30 -1.70 -24.39 -1.38
C PRO A 30 -2.14 -23.05 -0.78
N MET A 31 -1.81 -21.96 -1.48
CA MET A 31 -2.17 -20.61 -1.06
C MET A 31 -3.71 -20.51 -0.89
N PRO A 32 -4.19 -19.94 0.23
CA PRO A 32 -5.62 -19.78 0.45
C PRO A 32 -6.23 -18.81 -0.56
N LEU A 33 -7.56 -18.79 -0.62
CA LEU A 33 -8.29 -17.79 -1.40
C LEU A 33 -7.90 -16.38 -0.94
N PHE A 34 -7.96 -15.41 -1.87
CA PHE A 34 -7.46 -14.05 -1.66
C PHE A 34 -7.96 -13.41 -0.36
N ASP A 35 -9.26 -13.53 -0.04
CA ASP A 35 -9.83 -12.95 1.19
C ASP A 35 -9.22 -13.55 2.47
N ASP A 36 -8.96 -14.85 2.47
CA ASP A 36 -8.33 -15.55 3.59
C ASP A 36 -6.83 -15.27 3.65
N PHE A 37 -6.17 -15.11 2.50
CA PHE A 37 -4.78 -14.68 2.40
C PHE A 37 -4.57 -13.27 2.99
N VAL A 38 -5.42 -12.31 2.61
CA VAL A 38 -5.34 -10.92 3.10
C VAL A 38 -5.52 -10.84 4.62
N LYS A 39 -6.38 -11.70 5.19
CA LYS A 39 -6.54 -11.84 6.66
C LYS A 39 -5.28 -12.33 7.34
N GLN A 40 -4.48 -13.14 6.65
CA GLN A 40 -3.25 -13.67 7.21
C GLN A 40 -2.15 -12.61 7.22
N LEU A 41 -2.04 -11.70 6.25
CA LEU A 41 -0.94 -10.72 6.19
C LEU A 41 -0.62 -10.05 7.53
N GLN A 42 0.66 -10.08 7.92
CA GLN A 42 1.16 -9.35 9.08
C GLN A 42 0.90 -7.85 8.92
N CYS A 43 0.70 -7.18 10.05
CA CYS A 43 0.44 -5.74 10.10
C CYS A 43 1.36 -5.03 11.11
N PRO A 44 2.69 -5.05 10.91
CA PRO A 44 3.60 -4.34 11.81
C PRO A 44 3.33 -2.84 11.77
N GLU A 45 3.31 -2.22 12.94
CA GLU A 45 3.55 -0.79 13.06
C GLU A 45 5.05 -0.55 13.19
N ILE A 46 5.57 0.39 12.41
CA ILE A 46 6.99 0.69 12.29
C ILE A 46 7.21 2.14 12.73
N ASP A 47 7.89 2.33 13.85
CA ASP A 47 8.38 3.65 14.26
C ASP A 47 9.46 4.11 13.27
N LEU A 48 9.39 5.37 12.83
CA LEU A 48 10.32 5.93 11.87
C LEU A 48 11.64 6.30 12.55
N GLU A 49 12.68 5.48 12.36
CA GLU A 49 14.06 5.77 12.80
C GLU A 49 14.76 6.80 11.89
N SER A 50 14.37 6.80 10.62
CA SER A 50 14.75 7.76 9.60
C SER A 50 13.58 7.89 8.62
N ASP A 51 13.75 8.71 7.58
CA ASP A 51 12.78 8.78 6.50
C ASP A 51 12.48 7.39 5.91
N MET A 52 11.20 7.11 5.74
CA MET A 52 10.71 5.98 4.96
C MET A 52 10.21 6.48 3.62
N VAL A 53 10.52 5.73 2.58
CA VAL A 53 10.18 6.08 1.21
C VAL A 53 9.18 5.07 0.68
N ALA A 54 8.03 5.56 0.22
CA ALA A 54 7.00 4.78 -0.42
C ALA A 54 6.95 5.13 -1.91
N VAL A 55 7.02 4.11 -2.77
CA VAL A 55 6.83 4.26 -4.22
C VAL A 55 5.47 3.69 -4.58
N GLY A 56 4.69 4.44 -5.35
CA GLY A 56 3.34 4.01 -5.63
C GLY A 56 2.60 4.82 -6.67
N THR A 57 1.32 4.48 -6.80
CA THR A 57 0.39 5.10 -7.74
C THR A 57 -0.92 5.46 -7.08
N ILE A 58 -1.53 6.55 -7.55
CA ILE A 58 -2.85 7.02 -7.12
C ILE A 58 -3.74 7.10 -8.34
N LEU A 59 -4.91 6.45 -8.28
CA LEU A 59 -5.88 6.43 -9.36
C LEU A 59 -7.10 7.27 -8.97
N ASN A 60 -7.65 8.08 -9.87
CA ASN A 60 -8.87 8.86 -9.60
C ASN A 60 -10.17 8.05 -9.74
N GLU A 61 -10.10 6.73 -9.63
CA GLU A 61 -11.23 5.83 -9.67
C GLU A 61 -11.97 5.80 -8.33
N LYS A 62 -13.24 5.39 -8.36
CA LYS A 62 -13.97 5.14 -7.13
C LYS A 62 -13.24 4.02 -6.37
N PRO A 63 -12.80 4.25 -5.12
CA PRO A 63 -12.10 3.23 -4.37
C PRO A 63 -13.02 2.02 -4.18
N GLN A 64 -12.52 0.83 -4.54
CA GLN A 64 -13.20 -0.44 -4.31
C GLN A 64 -12.52 -1.12 -3.13
N LEU A 65 -13.33 -1.63 -2.21
CA LEU A 65 -12.84 -2.37 -1.06
C LEU A 65 -12.04 -3.58 -1.54
N LEU A 66 -10.92 -3.84 -0.88
CA LEU A 66 -10.11 -5.02 -1.09
C LEU A 66 -10.90 -6.28 -0.69
N THR A 67 -11.60 -6.19 0.44
CA THR A 67 -12.56 -7.18 0.93
C THR A 67 -13.68 -6.43 1.67
N ASP A 68 -14.89 -6.99 1.70
CA ASP A 68 -16.02 -6.39 2.43
C ASP A 68 -15.92 -6.56 3.96
N GLN A 69 -14.92 -7.29 4.46
CA GLN A 69 -14.83 -7.73 5.85
C GLN A 69 -13.66 -7.15 6.63
N GLU A 70 -12.59 -6.72 5.95
CA GLU A 70 -11.32 -6.37 6.61
C GLU A 70 -11.12 -4.85 6.75
N GLN A 71 -10.93 -4.42 7.99
CA GLN A 71 -10.48 -3.07 8.35
C GLN A 71 -9.18 -3.14 9.15
N ARG A 72 -8.23 -2.25 8.86
CA ARG A 72 -6.99 -2.09 9.62
C ARG A 72 -6.94 -0.67 10.18
N TYR A 73 -6.79 -0.52 11.49
CA TYR A 73 -6.77 0.79 12.17
C TYR A 73 -7.99 1.68 11.89
N GLY A 74 -9.18 1.06 11.72
CA GLY A 74 -10.41 1.78 11.37
C GLY A 74 -10.46 2.26 9.92
N LEU A 75 -9.52 1.84 9.07
CA LEU A 75 -9.47 2.12 7.65
C LEU A 75 -9.89 0.90 6.85
N ASN A 76 -10.69 1.14 5.81
CA ASN A 76 -10.97 0.15 4.80
C ASN A 76 -9.75 -0.06 3.92
N LEU A 77 -9.44 -1.31 3.58
CA LEU A 77 -8.42 -1.62 2.59
C LEU A 77 -9.00 -1.45 1.19
N TYR A 78 -8.24 -0.88 0.25
CA TYR A 78 -8.69 -0.60 -1.12
C TYR A 78 -7.75 -1.22 -2.14
N ASN A 79 -8.30 -1.61 -3.29
CA ASN A 79 -7.56 -2.39 -4.30
C ASN A 79 -6.69 -1.56 -5.29
N ARG A 80 -6.83 -0.22 -5.35
CA ARG A 80 -6.41 0.56 -6.53
C ARG A 80 -5.64 1.85 -6.25
N SER A 81 -4.97 1.94 -5.13
CA SER A 81 -3.85 2.88 -4.93
C SER A 81 -2.89 2.21 -3.98
N GLU A 82 -1.71 1.89 -4.50
CA GLU A 82 -0.78 1.01 -3.83
C GLU A 82 0.57 1.69 -3.72
N PHE A 83 1.11 1.67 -2.51
CA PHE A 83 2.41 2.20 -2.17
C PHE A 83 3.19 1.12 -1.43
N HIS A 84 4.42 0.87 -1.86
CA HIS A 84 5.34 -0.02 -1.15
C HIS A 84 6.45 0.80 -0.53
N CYS A 85 6.60 0.63 0.78
CA CYS A 85 7.58 1.30 1.62
C CYS A 85 8.90 0.53 1.68
N PHE A 86 10.00 1.27 1.72
CA PHE A 86 11.31 0.78 2.10
C PHE A 86 12.05 1.84 2.92
N SER A 87 13.04 1.40 3.69
CA SER A 87 13.89 2.25 4.51
C SER A 87 15.36 1.79 4.49
N ASN A 88 16.25 2.58 5.09
CA ASN A 88 17.66 2.23 5.26
C ASN A 88 17.93 1.43 6.55
N TYR A 89 16.88 1.08 7.31
CA TYR A 89 16.95 0.33 8.56
C TYR A 89 16.16 -0.98 8.47
N GLU A 90 16.07 -1.53 7.25
CA GLU A 90 15.51 -2.87 6.98
C GLU A 90 14.02 -3.01 7.34
N ALA A 91 13.27 -1.90 7.32
CA ALA A 91 11.82 -1.91 7.52
C ALA A 91 11.08 -1.48 6.25
N GLY A 92 9.94 -2.11 5.99
CA GLY A 92 9.14 -1.83 4.79
C GLY A 92 7.95 -2.77 4.66
N GLY A 93 7.25 -2.64 3.55
CA GLY A 93 6.04 -3.41 3.25
C GLY A 93 5.03 -2.58 2.45
N GLN A 94 3.85 -3.13 2.20
CA GLN A 94 2.78 -2.40 1.53
C GLN A 94 2.19 -1.38 2.50
N PHE A 95 2.28 -0.09 2.20
CA PHE A 95 1.76 0.98 3.04
C PHE A 95 0.25 0.88 3.22
N ILE A 96 -0.21 0.97 4.48
CA ILE A 96 -1.64 1.04 4.82
C ILE A 96 -2.00 2.48 5.16
N SER A 97 -1.33 3.03 6.19
CA SER A 97 -1.57 4.36 6.75
C SER A 97 -0.49 4.67 7.78
N ASP A 98 -0.38 5.94 8.17
CA ASP A 98 0.22 6.26 9.45
C ASP A 98 -0.72 5.97 10.64
N THR A 99 -0.12 5.82 11.81
CA THR A 99 -0.79 5.55 13.08
C THR A 99 -0.56 6.67 14.11
N THR A 100 0.13 7.74 13.70
CA THR A 100 0.47 8.90 14.54
C THR A 100 0.21 10.23 13.81
N PRO A 101 -1.04 10.48 13.36
CA PRO A 101 -1.36 11.55 12.40
C PRO A 101 -1.04 12.96 12.89
N ASP A 102 -0.98 13.16 14.20
CA ASP A 102 -0.60 14.44 14.80
C ASP A 102 0.89 14.78 14.61
N THR A 103 1.72 13.78 14.26
CA THR A 103 3.18 13.92 14.16
C THR A 103 3.75 13.46 12.82
N THR A 104 3.00 12.67 12.05
CA THR A 104 3.46 12.15 10.77
C THR A 104 3.58 13.28 9.76
N GLU A 105 4.75 13.40 9.14
CA GLU A 105 5.02 14.36 8.07
C GLU A 105 5.20 13.66 6.73
N TYR A 106 4.47 14.12 5.72
CA TYR A 106 4.50 13.60 4.35
C TYR A 106 5.08 14.62 3.37
N GLU A 107 5.99 14.17 2.52
CA GLU A 107 6.49 14.92 1.38
C GLU A 107 6.31 14.09 0.10
N GLY A 108 5.47 14.58 -0.82
CA GLY A 108 5.09 13.87 -2.04
C GLY A 108 5.69 14.49 -3.30
N TYR A 109 6.26 13.64 -4.15
CA TYR A 109 6.75 14.00 -5.49
C TYR A 109 6.04 13.13 -6.53
N PHE A 110 5.09 13.71 -7.25
CA PHE A 110 4.23 12.98 -8.18
C PHE A 110 4.22 13.63 -9.56
N ASN A 111 4.06 12.79 -10.59
CA ASN A 111 3.75 13.24 -11.94
C ASN A 111 2.45 12.60 -12.45
N VAL A 112 1.80 13.25 -13.41
CA VAL A 112 0.61 12.72 -14.08
C VAL A 112 1.04 11.67 -15.10
N ALA A 113 0.40 10.50 -15.09
CA ALA A 113 0.62 9.50 -16.12
C ALA A 113 -0.06 9.93 -17.43
N GLU A 114 0.69 9.95 -18.53
CA GLU A 114 0.16 10.23 -19.87
C GLU A 114 -0.60 9.03 -20.45
N GLN A 115 -0.18 7.82 -20.06
CA GLN A 115 -0.76 6.56 -20.51
C GLN A 115 -0.75 5.56 -19.36
N MET A 116 -1.79 4.74 -19.28
CA MET A 116 -1.79 3.53 -18.48
C MET A 116 -1.92 2.31 -19.37
N ASN A 117 -1.08 1.32 -19.10
CA ASN A 117 -1.13 0.02 -19.78
C ASN A 117 -1.70 -1.00 -18.82
N LEU A 118 -2.88 -1.53 -19.15
CA LEU A 118 -3.38 -2.73 -18.49
C LEU A 118 -2.61 -3.91 -19.06
N ILE A 119 -1.85 -4.59 -18.21
CA ILE A 119 -1.24 -5.86 -18.52
C ILE A 119 -2.19 -6.90 -17.93
N GLU A 120 -2.92 -7.61 -18.78
CA GLU A 120 -3.77 -8.72 -18.33
C GLU A 120 -2.89 -9.86 -17.82
N ASP A 121 -3.38 -10.53 -16.77
CA ASP A 121 -2.67 -11.59 -16.10
C ASP A 121 -2.31 -12.71 -17.09
N VAL A 122 -1.08 -13.22 -17.00
CA VAL A 122 -0.68 -14.42 -17.72
C VAL A 122 -1.49 -15.56 -17.11
N THR A 123 -2.52 -16.03 -17.82
CA THR A 123 -3.25 -17.25 -17.48
C THR A 123 -2.27 -18.33 -17.07
N SER A 124 -2.37 -18.77 -15.82
CA SER A 124 -1.58 -19.85 -15.23
C SER A 124 -1.52 -21.08 -16.13
N VAL A 125 -0.32 -21.51 -16.49
CA VAL A 125 -0.01 -22.88 -16.95
C VAL A 125 -0.02 -23.85 -15.78
#